data_AF-A0A426Z1X2-F1
#
_entry.id   AF-A0A426Z1X2-F1
#
_cell.length_a   1.000
_cell.length_b   1.000
_cell.length_c   1.000
_cell.angle_alpha   90.00
_cell.angle_beta   90.00
_cell.angle_gamma   90.00
#
_symmetry.space_group_name_H-M   'P 1'
#
loop_
_entity.id
_entity.type
_entity.pdbx_description
1 polymer ?
#
loop_
_entity_poly.entity_id
_entity_poly.type
_entity_poly.pdbx_seq_one_letter_code
_entity_poly.pdbx_strand_id
1 'polypeptide(L)'
;MGKTPVRMKAVVYALSPFQQKVMPGLWKDLPGKIHRKVSENWLNATLLLTPVIGTYSYVSLLFALHFFSYSVDDALEERAQLSALFHI
;
A
#
# COMPACT_ATOMS: atom_id res chain seq x y z
N MET A 1 18.60 -29.78 5.37
CA MET A 1 19.90 -29.09 5.15
C MET A 1 20.86 -29.41 6.30
N GLY A 2 21.51 -30.58 6.28
CA GLY A 2 22.52 -30.98 7.27
C GLY A 2 23.91 -31.01 6.63
N LYS A 3 24.44 -29.84 6.26
CA LYS A 3 25.81 -29.73 5.72
C LYS A 3 26.79 -29.63 6.87
N THR A 4 27.93 -30.30 6.75
CA THR A 4 29.01 -30.29 7.73
C THR A 4 29.44 -28.85 8.02
N PRO A 5 29.43 -28.40 9.30
CA PRO A 5 29.82 -27.04 9.63
C PRO A 5 31.33 -26.85 9.33
N VAL A 6 31.65 -25.81 8.56
CA VAL A 6 33.04 -25.44 8.27
C VAL A 6 33.64 -24.80 9.52
N ARG A 7 34.72 -25.40 10.05
CA ARG A 7 35.41 -24.87 11.25
C ARG A 7 36.18 -23.60 10.87
N MET A 8 35.83 -22.48 11.49
CA MET A 8 36.52 -21.20 11.33
C MET A 8 37.49 -20.96 12.48
N LYS A 9 38.71 -20.51 12.18
CA LYS A 9 39.65 -20.01 13.20
C LYS A 9 39.28 -18.57 13.55
N ALA A 10 38.35 -18.40 14.50
CA ALA A 10 37.93 -17.09 15.00
C ALA A 10 37.91 -17.08 16.52
N VAL A 11 38.29 -15.95 17.12
CA VAL A 11 38.15 -15.70 18.56
C VAL A 11 36.89 -14.86 18.74
N VAL A 12 35.95 -15.34 19.55
CA VAL A 12 34.67 -14.66 19.80
C VAL A 12 34.60 -14.28 21.27
N TYR A 13 34.48 -12.98 21.54
CA TYR A 13 34.23 -12.45 22.87
C TYR A 13 32.74 -12.21 23.05
N ALA A 14 32.19 -12.66 24.17
CA ALA A 14 30.78 -12.47 24.50
C ALA A 14 30.65 -12.04 25.97
N LEU A 15 29.66 -11.20 26.25
CA LEU A 15 29.29 -10.79 27.60
C LEU A 15 28.06 -11.58 28.07
N SER A 16 27.96 -11.87 29.38
CA SER A 16 26.80 -12.56 29.93
C SER A 16 25.49 -11.82 29.58
N PRO A 17 24.42 -12.53 29.16
CA PRO A 17 23.12 -11.91 28.85
C PRO A 17 22.54 -11.12 30.02
N PHE A 18 22.88 -11.48 31.27
CA PHE A 18 22.42 -10.80 32.48
C PHE A 18 23.17 -9.50 32.78
N GLN A 19 24.29 -9.26 32.11
CA GLN A 19 25.09 -8.04 32.24
C GLN A 19 24.81 -7.04 31.10
N GLN A 20 23.99 -7.43 30.12
CA GLN A 20 23.60 -6.59 28.99
C GLN A 20 22.22 -5.99 29.22
N LYS A 21 22.00 -4.77 28.71
CA LYS A 21 20.65 -4.21 28.64
C LYS A 21 19.82 -5.12 27.71
N VAL A 22 18.63 -5.53 28.17
CA VAL A 22 17.81 -6.54 27.46
C VAL A 22 17.26 -6.01 26.12
N MET A 23 16.88 -4.73 26.05
CA MET A 23 16.26 -4.15 24.83
C MET A 23 16.82 -2.76 24.41
N PRO A 24 18.14 -2.53 24.36
CA PRO A 24 18.70 -1.25 23.93
C PRO A 24 18.47 -1.04 22.43
N GLY A 25 18.57 -2.10 21.63
CA GLY A 25 18.53 -2.01 20.18
C GLY A 25 17.17 -1.64 19.59
N LEU A 26 16.06 -1.74 20.36
CA LEU A 26 14.73 -1.47 19.81
C LEU A 26 14.48 0.04 19.67
N TRP A 27 14.92 0.83 20.65
CA TRP A 27 14.59 2.26 20.75
C TRP A 27 15.76 3.19 20.42
N LYS A 28 17.01 2.71 20.57
CA LYS A 28 18.22 3.55 20.47
C LYS A 28 18.40 4.23 19.11
N ASP A 29 18.00 3.57 18.03
CA ASP A 29 18.28 4.02 16.65
C ASP A 29 17.03 3.96 15.75
N LEU A 30 15.87 4.36 16.27
CA LEU A 30 14.63 4.37 15.49
C LEU A 30 14.71 5.24 14.22
N PRO A 31 15.17 6.50 14.28
CA PRO A 31 15.22 7.35 13.09
C PRO A 31 16.13 6.78 11.99
N GLY A 32 17.32 6.29 12.38
CA GLY A 32 18.27 5.68 11.45
C GLY A 32 17.74 4.38 10.84
N LYS A 33 17.05 3.54 11.63
CA LYS A 33 16.42 2.30 11.14
C LYS A 33 15.26 2.56 10.19
N ILE A 34 14.47 3.60 10.44
CA ILE A 34 13.38 4.01 9.55
C ILE A 34 13.96 4.53 8.24
N HIS A 35 14.93 5.45 8.30
CA HIS A 35 15.58 5.97 7.09
C HIS A 35 16.10 4.83 6.22
N ARG A 36 16.85 3.90 6.82
CA ARG A 36 17.39 2.74 6.10
C ARG A 36 16.30 1.87 5.46
N LYS A 37 15.23 1.53 6.20
CA LYS A 37 14.13 0.71 5.68
C LYS A 37 13.38 1.41 4.54
N VAL A 38 13.12 2.71 4.68
CA VAL A 38 12.44 3.47 3.63
C VAL A 38 13.34 3.60 2.41
N SER A 39 14.62 3.96 2.58
CA SER A 39 15.56 4.12 1.46
C SER A 39 15.85 2.81 0.72
N GLU A 40 15.87 1.67 1.40
CA GLU A 40 16.15 0.36 0.78
C GLU A 40 14.90 -0.25 0.12
N ASN A 41 13.70 0.10 0.57
CA ASN A 41 12.46 -0.58 0.14
C ASN A 41 11.45 0.33 -0.58
N TRP A 42 11.72 1.62 -0.78
CA TRP A 42 10.76 2.55 -1.41
C TRP A 42 10.25 2.07 -2.77
N LEU A 43 11.16 1.57 -3.63
CA LEU A 43 10.79 1.12 -4.97
C LEU A 43 9.88 -0.11 -4.92
N ASN A 44 10.16 -1.05 -4.02
CA ASN A 44 9.32 -2.23 -3.81
C ASN A 44 7.95 -1.84 -3.26
N ALA A 45 7.89 -0.84 -2.37
CA ALA A 45 6.63 -0.33 -1.83
C ALA A 45 5.79 0.34 -2.92
N THR A 46 6.41 1.17 -3.77
CA THR A 46 5.72 1.77 -4.92
C THR A 46 5.23 0.70 -5.89
N LEU A 47 6.08 -0.26 -6.27
CA LEU A 47 5.69 -1.30 -7.21
C LEU A 47 4.52 -2.16 -6.71
N LEU A 48 4.42 -2.36 -5.39
CA LEU A 48 3.30 -3.08 -4.77
C LEU A 48 2.03 -2.22 -4.71
N LEU A 49 2.14 -0.97 -4.27
CA LEU A 49 0.98 -0.11 -4.00
C LEU A 49 0.41 0.56 -5.26
N THR A 50 1.24 0.91 -6.24
CA THR A 50 0.83 1.57 -7.49
C THR A 50 -0.28 0.82 -8.24
N PRO A 51 -0.21 -0.50 -8.50
CA PRO A 51 -1.29 -1.20 -9.19
C PRO A 51 -2.57 -1.29 -8.35
N VAL A 52 -2.46 -1.42 -7.03
CA VAL A 52 -3.63 -1.46 -6.13
C VAL A 52 -4.37 -0.13 -6.14
N ILE A 53 -3.64 0.98 -5.97
CA ILE A 53 -4.23 2.33 -5.98
C ILE A 53 -4.78 2.63 -7.38
N GLY A 54 -4.04 2.30 -8.44
CA GLY A 54 -4.47 2.52 -9.82
C GLY A 54 -5.76 1.78 -10.17
N THR A 55 -5.87 0.50 -9.83
CA THR A 55 -7.09 -0.29 -10.05
C THR A 55 -8.26 0.22 -9.22
N TYR A 56 -8.03 0.54 -7.95
CA TYR A 56 -9.06 1.11 -7.09
C TYR A 56 -9.62 2.43 -7.65
N SER A 57 -8.74 3.37 -8.00
CA SER A 57 -9.16 4.66 -8.57
C SER A 57 -9.89 4.49 -9.91
N TYR A 58 -9.42 3.59 -10.77
CA TYR A 58 -10.07 3.31 -12.06
C TYR A 58 -11.48 2.75 -11.89
N VAL A 59 -11.67 1.77 -11.00
CA VAL A 59 -12.99 1.17 -10.71
C VAL A 59 -13.92 2.20 -10.07
N SER A 60 -13.45 2.99 -9.11
CA SER A 60 -14.25 4.05 -8.49
C SER A 60 -14.72 5.09 -9.52
N LEU A 61 -13.85 5.47 -10.46
CA LEU A 61 -14.19 6.43 -11.52
C LEU A 61 -15.18 5.83 -12.52
N LEU A 62 -14.99 4.58 -12.94
CA LEU A 62 -15.97 3.89 -13.80
C LEU A 62 -17.34 3.77 -13.14
N PHE A 63 -17.37 3.42 -11.85
CA PHE A 63 -18.62 3.31 -11.11
C PHE A 63 -19.33 4.66 -11.00
N ALA A 64 -18.58 5.74 -10.73
CA ALA A 64 -19.13 7.09 -10.69
C ALA A 64 -19.67 7.54 -12.07
N LEU A 65 -18.95 7.24 -13.15
CA LEU A 65 -19.43 7.53 -14.51
C LEU A 65 -20.68 6.73 -14.86
N HIS A 66 -20.74 5.45 -14.49
CA HIS A 66 -21.95 4.64 -14.68
C HIS A 66 -23.16 5.21 -13.94
N PHE A 67 -22.98 5.66 -12.70
CA PHE A 67 -24.05 6.31 -11.94
C PHE A 67 -24.48 7.65 -12.54
N PHE A 68 -23.52 8.43 -13.06
CA PHE A 68 -23.81 9.69 -13.74
C PHE A 68 -24.58 9.48 -15.04
N SER A 69 -24.20 8.50 -15.86
CA SER A 69 -24.95 8.14 -17.08
C SER A 69 -26.39 7.75 -16.78
N TYR A 70 -26.59 6.88 -15.78
CA TYR A 70 -27.94 6.50 -15.33
C TYR A 70 -28.79 7.72 -14.93
N SER A 71 -28.21 8.65 -14.17
CA SER A 71 -28.90 9.87 -13.77
C SER A 71 -29.20 10.83 -14.93
N VAL A 72 -28.41 10.81 -16.01
CA VAL A 72 -28.65 11.64 -17.21
C VAL A 72 -29.76 11.03 -18.06
N ASP A 73 -29.79 9.71 -18.22
CA ASP A 73 -30.83 9.02 -19.00
C ASP A 73 -32.23 9.26 -18.41
N ASP A 74 -32.39 9.17 -17.08
CA ASP A 74 -33.64 9.50 -16.38
C ASP A 74 -34.08 10.96 -16.64
N ALA A 75 -33.14 11.90 -16.64
CA ALA A 75 -33.42 13.32 -16.84
C ALA A 75 -33.78 13.66 -18.30
N LEU A 76 -33.31 12.88 -19.27
CA LEU A 76 -33.67 13.05 -20.68
C LEU A 76 -35.05 12.44 -20.98
N GLU A 77 -35.41 11.34 -20.33
CA GLU A 77 -36.74 10.72 -20.46
C GLU A 77 -37.84 11.65 -19.92
N GLU A 78 -37.62 12.30 -18.77
CA GLU A 78 -38.54 13.28 -18.21
C GLU A 78 -38.74 14.50 -19.15
N ARG A 79 -37.65 14.98 -19.77
CA ARG A 79 -37.72 16.08 -20.75
C ARG A 79 -38.43 15.69 -22.04
N ALA A 80 -38.27 14.44 -22.51
CA ALA A 80 -38.96 13.94 -23.68
C ALA A 80 -40.48 13.82 -23.44
N GLN A 81 -40.89 13.38 -22.25
CA GLN A 81 -42.31 13.29 -21.88
C GLN A 81 -42.96 14.67 -21.74
N LEU A 82 -42.26 15.64 -21.15
CA LEU A 82 -42.75 17.03 -21.05
C LEU A 82 -42.88 17.67 -22.44
N SER A 83 -41.91 17.46 -23.34
CA SER A 83 -42.00 17.95 -24.73
C SER A 83 -43.19 17.36 -25.49
N ALA A 84 -43.56 16.09 -25.25
CA ALA A 84 -44.71 15.45 -25.89
C ALA A 84 -46.06 15.99 -25.38
N LEU A 85 -46.11 16.46 -24.13
CA LEU A 85 -47.31 17.06 -23.52
C LEU A 85 -47.58 18.49 -23.97
N PHE A 86 -46.55 19.26 -24.33
CA PHE A 86 -46.68 20.66 -24.77
C PHE A 86 -46.86 20.84 -26.30
N HIS A 87 -46.94 19.75 -27.07
CA HIS A 87 -47.12 19.77 -28.53
C HIS A 87 -48.56 19.49 -29.01
N ILE A 88 -49.55 19.62 -28.13
CA ILE A 88 -51.00 19.70 -28.44
C ILE A 88 -51.44 21.14 -28.20
#